data_AF-A0A9P7T3S4-F1
#
_entry.id   AF-A0A9P7T3S4-F1
#
_cell.length_a   1.000
_cell.length_b   1.000
_cell.length_c   1.000
_cell.angle_alpha   90.00
_cell.angle_beta   90.00
_cell.angle_gamma   90.00
#
_symmetry.space_group_name_H-M   'P 1'
#
loop_
_entity.id
_entity.type
_entity.pdbx_description
1 polymer ?
#
loop_
_entity_poly.entity_id
_entity_poly.type
_entity_poly.pdbx_seq_one_letter_code
_entity_poly.pdbx_strand_id
1 'polypeptide(L)'
;MAAVSDDRELPSCDDSRIIERSDSSASTAATSDNAGVETTAPAPVIHQPIPTRPRLPSRKSSGPLAVPRDSLAVGPNDAEFGPDDVRAMSPRRSSEDIDRMGKEAREELQRHAKLLQESLITIFNRIEAVREEHDKLDSNNKFLQKYIGDLMSSTKITATGSRGKK
;
A
#
# COMPACT_ATOMS: atom_id res chain seq x y z
N MET A 1 6.58 33.23 -37.12
CA MET A 1 5.78 32.13 -37.67
C MET A 1 5.81 31.04 -36.61
N ALA A 2 4.70 30.90 -35.88
CA ALA A 2 4.53 29.95 -34.79
C ALA A 2 4.01 28.63 -35.35
N ALA A 3 4.48 27.50 -34.80
CA ALA A 3 3.87 26.17 -34.75
C ALA A 3 4.96 25.17 -34.33
N VAL A 4 4.75 24.15 -33.51
CA VAL A 4 3.62 23.66 -32.70
C VAL A 4 4.31 22.75 -31.67
N SER A 5 3.89 22.84 -30.42
CA SER A 5 4.29 21.90 -29.36
C SER A 5 3.69 20.52 -29.66
N ASP A 6 4.51 19.48 -29.66
CA ASP A 6 4.06 18.09 -29.64
C ASP A 6 4.19 17.57 -28.20
N ASP A 7 3.13 17.77 -27.42
CA ASP A 7 2.91 17.13 -26.12
C ASP A 7 2.57 15.65 -26.37
N ARG A 8 3.54 14.76 -26.15
CA ARG A 8 3.26 13.33 -26.02
C ARG A 8 3.14 12.95 -24.55
N GLU A 9 1.90 13.01 -24.07
CA GLU A 9 1.46 12.36 -22.85
C GLU A 9 1.81 10.86 -22.90
N LEU A 10 2.59 10.42 -21.90
CA LEU A 10 2.77 9.01 -21.60
C LEU A 10 1.53 8.52 -20.84
N PRO A 11 0.96 7.36 -21.17
CA PRO A 11 -0.16 6.82 -20.42
C PRO A 11 0.31 6.43 -19.01
N SER A 12 -0.30 7.09 -18.02
CA SER A 12 -0.27 6.75 -16.61
C SER A 12 -0.77 5.32 -16.41
N CYS A 13 0.12 4.43 -15.98
CA CYS A 13 -0.22 3.08 -15.54
C CYS A 13 -0.56 3.11 -14.04
N ASP A 14 -1.65 3.78 -13.68
CA ASP A 14 -2.25 3.65 -12.35
C ASP A 14 -3.42 2.65 -12.45
N ASP A 15 -3.09 1.37 -12.59
CA ASP A 15 -4.05 0.27 -12.50
C ASP A 15 -3.69 -0.56 -11.27
N SER A 16 -4.02 0.00 -10.11
CA SER A 16 -4.08 -0.73 -8.84
C SER A 16 -5.19 -1.78 -8.94
N ARG A 17 -4.89 -2.91 -9.61
CA ARG A 17 -5.75 -4.10 -9.59
C ARG A 17 -5.74 -4.69 -8.19
N ILE A 18 -6.67 -4.21 -7.37
CA ILE A 18 -7.14 -4.92 -6.19
C ILE A 18 -7.61 -6.29 -6.69
N ILE A 19 -6.86 -7.34 -6.37
CA ILE A 19 -7.26 -8.72 -6.61
C ILE A 19 -8.40 -8.99 -5.63
N GLU A 20 -9.64 -8.69 -6.01
CA GLU A 20 -10.82 -9.20 -5.32
C GLU A 20 -10.80 -10.73 -5.46
N ARG A 21 -10.66 -11.39 -4.32
CA ARG A 21 -10.88 -12.83 -4.22
C ARG A 21 -12.35 -13.10 -4.50
N SER A 22 -12.65 -13.75 -5.62
CA SER A 22 -14.00 -14.22 -5.92
C SER A 22 -14.39 -15.35 -4.97
N ASP A 23 -15.05 -15.02 -3.87
CA ASP A 23 -15.74 -16.00 -3.03
C ASP A 23 -17.07 -16.39 -3.71
N SER A 24 -16.98 -17.22 -4.75
CA SER A 24 -18.17 -17.84 -5.35
C SER A 24 -18.61 -19.02 -4.48
N SER A 25 -19.49 -18.73 -3.52
CA SER A 25 -20.32 -19.73 -2.84
C SER A 25 -21.71 -19.16 -2.60
N ALA A 26 -22.35 -18.67 -3.66
CA ALA A 26 -23.79 -18.44 -3.67
C ALA A 26 -24.50 -19.79 -3.85
N SER A 27 -24.72 -20.49 -2.74
CA SER A 27 -25.62 -21.64 -2.70
C SER A 27 -27.06 -21.12 -2.74
N THR A 28 -27.71 -21.18 -3.89
CA THR A 28 -29.16 -20.94 -4.01
C THR A 28 -29.89 -22.10 -3.33
N ALA A 29 -30.38 -21.88 -2.11
CA ALA A 29 -31.37 -22.74 -1.48
C ALA A 29 -32.73 -22.48 -2.15
N ALA A 30 -33.25 -23.46 -2.89
CA ALA A 30 -34.59 -23.40 -3.46
C ALA A 30 -35.63 -24.04 -2.52
N THR A 31 -36.48 -23.15 -2.01
CA THR A 31 -37.95 -23.24 -1.77
C THR A 31 -38.57 -24.25 -0.79
N SER A 32 -39.34 -23.69 0.16
CA SER A 32 -40.78 -23.90 0.40
C SER A 32 -41.18 -22.88 1.49
N ASP A 33 -42.24 -22.07 1.46
CA ASP A 33 -43.45 -21.93 0.66
C ASP A 33 -43.97 -20.47 0.80
N ASN A 34 -44.85 -20.09 -0.13
CA ASN A 34 -46.02 -19.22 0.05
C ASN A 34 -46.04 -17.76 -0.51
N ALA A 35 -46.92 -17.63 -1.51
CA ALA A 35 -47.81 -16.53 -1.86
C ALA A 35 -47.26 -15.14 -2.27
N GLY A 36 -47.40 -14.88 -3.57
CA GLY A 36 -47.90 -13.59 -4.07
C GLY A 36 -46.83 -12.63 -4.57
N VAL A 37 -46.68 -12.55 -5.90
CA VAL A 37 -46.70 -11.30 -6.69
C VAL A 37 -46.44 -11.66 -8.15
N GLU A 38 -47.33 -11.17 -9.00
CA GLU A 38 -47.35 -11.27 -10.44
C GLU A 38 -46.23 -10.40 -11.04
N THR A 39 -45.28 -11.00 -11.75
CA THR A 39 -44.40 -10.29 -12.68
C THR A 39 -44.08 -11.22 -13.86
N THR A 40 -44.65 -10.87 -15.00
CA THR A 40 -44.46 -11.49 -16.31
C THR A 40 -43.02 -11.38 -16.80
N ALA A 41 -42.25 -12.47 -16.74
CA ALA A 41 -41.12 -12.75 -17.63
C ALA A 41 -40.79 -14.26 -17.58
N PRO A 42 -40.85 -15.01 -18.70
CA PRO A 42 -40.45 -16.42 -18.70
C PRO A 42 -38.92 -16.52 -18.65
N ALA A 43 -38.36 -16.83 -17.49
CA ALA A 43 -36.97 -17.23 -17.35
C ALA A 43 -36.74 -18.56 -18.11
N PRO A 44 -35.63 -18.74 -18.86
CA PRO A 44 -35.35 -19.97 -19.57
C PRO A 44 -35.10 -21.10 -18.56
N VAL A 45 -36.01 -22.07 -18.51
CA VAL A 45 -35.86 -23.28 -17.68
C VAL A 45 -34.78 -24.16 -18.31
N ILE A 46 -33.57 -24.11 -17.76
CA ILE A 46 -32.46 -24.98 -18.17
C ILE A 46 -32.72 -26.39 -17.60
N HIS A 47 -33.34 -27.25 -18.40
CA HIS A 47 -33.49 -28.69 -18.11
C HIS A 47 -32.18 -29.45 -18.39
N GLN A 48 -31.11 -29.15 -17.65
CA GLN A 48 -29.92 -30.01 -17.63
C GLN A 48 -29.89 -30.82 -16.32
N PRO A 49 -29.70 -32.15 -16.37
CA PRO A 49 -29.51 -32.93 -15.16
C PRO A 49 -28.23 -32.46 -14.46
N ILE A 50 -28.36 -32.05 -13.20
CA ILE A 50 -27.22 -31.66 -12.36
C ILE A 50 -26.25 -32.85 -12.30
N PRO A 51 -24.99 -32.73 -12.76
CA PRO A 51 -24.04 -33.83 -12.70
C PRO A 51 -23.78 -34.18 -11.23
N THR A 52 -24.22 -35.36 -10.80
CA THR A 52 -23.95 -35.83 -9.45
C THR A 52 -22.48 -36.22 -9.35
N ARG A 53 -21.71 -35.48 -8.56
CA ARG A 53 -20.31 -35.81 -8.27
C ARG A 53 -20.21 -37.24 -7.69
N PRO A 54 -19.38 -38.12 -8.27
CA PRO A 54 -19.11 -39.44 -7.68
C PRO A 54 -18.63 -39.32 -6.24
N ARG A 55 -19.16 -40.15 -5.34
CA ARG A 55 -18.74 -40.19 -3.93
C ARG A 55 -17.27 -40.61 -3.89
N LEU A 56 -16.41 -39.72 -3.40
CA LEU A 56 -15.00 -40.05 -3.15
C LEU A 56 -14.94 -41.15 -2.07
N PRO A 57 -14.10 -42.19 -2.26
CA PRO A 57 -13.88 -43.18 -1.21
C PRO A 57 -13.37 -42.48 0.04
N SER A 58 -13.93 -42.85 1.20
CA SER A 58 -13.49 -42.34 2.49
C SER A 58 -12.03 -42.73 2.70
N ARG A 59 -11.13 -41.74 2.62
CA ARG A 59 -9.72 -41.94 2.96
C ARG A 59 -9.58 -41.78 4.47
N LYS A 60 -8.85 -42.70 5.11
CA LYS A 60 -8.40 -42.53 6.50
C LYS A 60 -7.58 -41.23 6.59
N SER A 61 -7.83 -40.41 7.62
CA SER A 61 -7.03 -39.22 7.86
C SER A 61 -5.58 -39.63 8.17
N SER A 62 -4.66 -39.40 7.25
CA SER A 62 -3.23 -39.40 7.56
C SER A 62 -3.00 -38.22 8.51
N GLY A 63 -2.40 -38.47 9.67
CA GLY A 63 -2.18 -37.46 10.70
C GLY A 63 -1.35 -36.25 10.22
N PRO A 64 -1.04 -35.31 11.13
CA PRO A 64 -0.35 -34.07 10.80
C PRO A 64 0.99 -34.35 10.10
N LEU A 65 1.20 -33.74 8.93
CA LEU A 65 2.47 -33.76 8.18
C LEU A 65 3.53 -32.84 8.82
N ALA A 66 3.48 -32.64 10.14
CA ALA A 66 4.37 -31.72 10.85
C ALA A 66 5.75 -32.38 11.02
N VAL A 67 6.70 -31.94 10.21
CA VAL A 67 8.11 -32.35 10.33
C VAL A 67 8.85 -31.31 11.21
N PRO A 68 9.63 -31.75 12.22
CA PRO A 68 10.48 -30.84 13.01
C PRO A 68 11.43 -30.02 12.13
N ARG A 69 11.70 -28.78 12.52
CA ARG A 69 12.53 -27.83 11.75
C ARG A 69 13.95 -28.33 11.48
N ASP A 70 14.47 -29.18 12.36
CA ASP A 70 15.85 -29.70 12.27
C ASP A 70 15.93 -31.05 11.53
N SER A 71 14.83 -31.50 10.92
CA SER A 71 14.80 -32.76 10.18
C SER A 71 15.48 -32.63 8.81
N LEU A 72 16.46 -33.49 8.55
CA LEU A 72 17.11 -33.62 7.24
C LEU A 72 16.17 -34.16 6.14
N ALA A 73 14.95 -34.61 6.48
CA ALA A 73 13.97 -35.12 5.53
C ALA A 73 13.33 -34.02 4.66
N VAL A 74 13.52 -32.74 5.00
CA VAL A 74 12.93 -31.59 4.31
C VAL A 74 14.04 -30.59 4.00
N GLY A 75 14.56 -30.66 2.77
CA GLY A 75 15.53 -29.72 2.23
C GLY A 75 15.33 -29.55 0.72
N PRO A 76 16.07 -28.63 0.07
CA PRO A 76 16.13 -28.58 -1.39
C PRO A 76 16.60 -29.95 -1.91
N ASN A 77 15.65 -30.76 -2.37
CA ASN A 77 15.97 -32.01 -3.04
C ASN A 77 16.36 -31.64 -4.47
N ASP A 78 17.61 -31.89 -4.82
CA ASP A 78 18.04 -32.00 -6.20
C ASP A 78 17.34 -33.22 -6.80
N ALA A 79 16.08 -33.02 -7.20
CA ALA A 79 15.28 -34.03 -7.83
C ALA A 79 15.88 -34.26 -9.23
N GLU A 80 16.60 -35.35 -9.39
CA GLU A 80 17.02 -35.84 -10.70
C GLU A 80 15.76 -36.24 -11.47
N PHE A 81 15.40 -35.42 -12.46
CA PHE A 81 14.27 -35.68 -13.33
C PHE A 81 14.73 -36.62 -14.45
N GLY A 82 14.02 -37.73 -14.63
CA GLY A 82 14.28 -38.65 -15.74
C GLY A 82 14.00 -38.01 -17.10
N PRO A 83 14.55 -38.56 -18.19
CA PRO A 83 14.43 -37.99 -19.54
C PRO A 83 12.98 -37.90 -20.07
N ASP A 84 12.06 -38.72 -19.56
CA ASP A 84 10.62 -38.69 -19.89
C ASP A 84 9.77 -37.92 -18.87
N ASP A 85 10.38 -37.28 -17.86
CA ASP A 85 9.62 -36.51 -16.88
C ASP A 85 9.12 -35.19 -17.50
N VAL A 86 7.80 -35.03 -17.57
CA VAL A 86 7.11 -33.81 -18.00
C VAL A 86 7.61 -32.55 -17.26
N ARG A 87 8.14 -32.71 -16.05
CA ARG A 87 8.74 -31.65 -15.24
C ARG A 87 10.04 -31.11 -15.82
N ALA A 88 10.83 -31.93 -16.50
CA ALA A 88 12.05 -31.55 -17.21
C ALA A 88 11.74 -30.87 -18.56
N MET A 89 10.55 -31.10 -19.12
CA MET A 89 10.10 -30.52 -20.39
C MET A 89 9.46 -29.13 -20.26
N SER A 90 9.20 -28.66 -19.04
CA SER A 90 8.75 -27.28 -18.79
C SER A 90 9.95 -26.33 -18.76
N PRO A 91 9.93 -25.21 -19.50
CA PRO A 91 10.88 -24.11 -19.29
C PRO A 91 10.94 -23.73 -17.81
N ARG A 92 12.08 -24.00 -17.17
CA ARG A 92 12.38 -23.57 -15.80
C ARG A 92 13.52 -22.59 -15.86
N ARG A 93 13.45 -21.54 -15.04
CA ARG A 93 14.62 -20.72 -14.75
C ARG A 93 15.69 -21.61 -14.13
N SER A 94 16.93 -21.47 -14.58
CA SER A 94 18.05 -22.16 -13.95
C SER A 94 18.16 -21.70 -12.49
N SER A 95 18.77 -22.49 -11.61
CA SER A 95 19.04 -22.07 -10.23
C SER A 95 19.85 -20.76 -10.20
N GLU A 96 20.79 -20.60 -11.13
CA GLU A 96 21.56 -19.37 -11.32
C GLU A 96 20.68 -18.14 -11.63
N ASP A 97 19.66 -18.29 -12.49
CA ASP A 97 18.74 -17.19 -12.81
C ASP A 97 17.92 -16.77 -11.59
N ILE A 98 17.51 -17.73 -10.75
CA ILE A 98 16.75 -17.46 -9.52
C ILE A 98 17.63 -16.69 -8.52
N ASP A 99 18.89 -17.08 -8.37
CA ASP A 99 19.84 -16.39 -7.49
C ASP A 99 20.14 -14.97 -7.98
N ARG A 100 20.30 -14.79 -9.30
CA ARG A 100 20.51 -13.48 -9.92
C ARG A 100 19.31 -12.55 -9.68
N MET A 101 18.09 -13.03 -9.95
CA MET A 101 16.87 -12.27 -9.66
C MET A 101 16.75 -11.92 -8.17
N GLY A 102 17.11 -12.85 -7.28
CA GLY A 102 17.11 -12.62 -5.84
C GLY A 102 18.15 -11.59 -5.39
N LYS A 103 19.29 -11.49 -6.09
CA LYS A 103 20.31 -10.47 -5.84
C LYS A 103 19.85 -9.10 -6.33
N GLU A 104 19.36 -9.01 -7.56
CA GLU A 104 18.83 -7.77 -8.16
C GLU A 104 17.68 -7.18 -7.31
N ALA A 105 16.74 -8.02 -6.86
CA ALA A 105 15.65 -7.57 -6.00
C ALA A 105 16.15 -6.98 -4.67
N ARG A 106 17.20 -7.56 -4.07
CA ARG A 106 17.82 -7.03 -2.84
C ARG A 106 18.56 -5.72 -3.09
N GLU A 107 19.28 -5.62 -4.20
CA GLU A 107 20.00 -4.40 -4.59
C GLU A 107 19.02 -3.25 -4.86
N GLU A 108 17.91 -3.52 -5.54
CA GLU A 108 16.88 -2.52 -5.79
C GLU A 108 16.23 -2.05 -4.48
N LEU A 109 15.90 -2.98 -3.57
CA LEU A 109 15.37 -2.63 -2.25
C LEU A 109 16.35 -1.74 -1.46
N GLN A 110 17.66 -2.05 -1.51
CA GLN A 110 18.69 -1.23 -0.87
C GLN A 110 18.81 0.15 -1.52
N ARG A 111 18.68 0.23 -2.84
CA ARG A 111 18.68 1.50 -3.57
C ARG A 111 17.51 2.39 -3.13
N HIS A 112 16.31 1.84 -3.08
CA HIS A 112 15.12 2.56 -2.60
C HIS A 112 15.27 3.03 -1.15
N ALA A 113 15.80 2.17 -0.26
CA ALA A 113 16.03 2.54 1.13
C ALA A 113 17.02 3.73 1.26
N LYS A 114 18.09 3.75 0.46
CA LYS A 114 19.06 4.85 0.43
C LYS A 114 18.45 6.15 -0.07
N LEU A 115 17.67 6.10 -1.16
CA LEU A 115 16.98 7.28 -1.68
C LEU A 115 16.02 7.87 -0.65
N LEU A 116 15.28 7.01 0.05
CA LEU A 116 14.39 7.45 1.12
C LEU A 116 15.17 8.12 2.27
N GLN A 117 16.30 7.54 2.67
CA GLN A 117 17.17 8.13 3.71
C GLN A 117 17.68 9.52 3.29
N GLU A 118 18.17 9.67 2.06
CA GLU A 118 18.65 10.95 1.54
C GLU A 118 17.53 12.00 1.47
N SER A 119 16.35 11.60 1.01
CA SER A 119 15.16 12.47 0.99
C SER A 119 14.78 12.91 2.40
N LEU A 120 14.82 12.02 3.40
CA LEU A 120 14.50 12.36 4.79
C LEU A 120 15.52 13.34 5.38
N ILE A 121 16.81 13.16 5.10
CA ILE A 121 17.86 14.09 5.54
C ILE A 121 17.63 15.48 4.95
N THR A 122 17.26 15.56 3.68
CA THR A 122 16.99 16.84 3.01
C THR A 122 15.79 17.56 3.65
N ILE A 123 14.71 16.83 3.92
CA ILE A 123 13.52 17.38 4.60
C ILE A 123 13.89 17.84 6.01
N PHE A 124 14.66 17.04 6.76
CA PHE A 124 15.11 17.39 8.10
C PHE A 124 15.89 18.72 8.11
N ASN A 125 16.88 18.87 7.22
CA ASN A 125 17.66 20.10 7.11
C ASN A 125 16.78 21.32 6.77
N ARG A 126 15.77 21.14 5.91
CA ARG A 126 14.82 22.21 5.57
C ARG A 126 13.95 22.60 6.76
N ILE A 127 13.53 21.63 7.58
CA ILE A 127 12.76 21.90 8.81
C ILE A 127 13.63 22.67 9.81
N GLU A 128 14.87 22.26 10.01
CA GLU A 128 15.80 22.95 10.93
C GLU A 128 16.02 24.41 10.52
N ALA A 129 16.27 24.67 9.23
CA ALA A 129 16.44 26.04 8.72
C ALA A 129 15.19 26.91 8.96
N VAL A 130 13.99 26.37 8.72
CA VAL A 130 12.73 27.07 9.01
C VAL A 130 12.55 27.31 10.51
N ARG A 131 12.93 26.35 11.36
CA ARG A 131 12.85 26.49 12.81
C ARG A 131 13.74 27.63 13.31
N GLU A 132 14.98 27.71 12.85
CA GLU A 132 15.92 28.77 13.24
C GLU A 132 15.43 30.17 12.80
N GLU A 133 14.88 30.28 11.59
CA GLU A 133 14.28 31.53 11.12
C GLU A 133 13.07 31.91 11.96
N HIS A 134 12.21 30.94 12.29
CA HIS A 134 11.05 31.15 13.14
C HIS A 134 11.45 31.61 14.54
N ASP A 135 12.43 30.96 15.17
CA ASP A 135 12.96 31.34 16.48
C ASP A 135 13.48 32.79 16.47
N LYS A 136 14.14 33.18 15.38
CA LYS A 136 14.59 34.55 15.17
C LYS A 136 13.41 35.52 15.02
N LEU A 137 12.42 35.22 14.19
CA LEU A 137 11.23 36.05 14.03
C LEU A 137 10.46 36.20 15.34
N ASP A 138 10.30 35.13 16.11
CA ASP A 138 9.66 35.13 17.42
C ASP A 138 10.40 36.00 18.43
N SER A 139 11.74 35.92 18.45
CA SER A 139 12.54 36.78 19.32
C SER A 139 12.32 38.26 18.98
N ASN A 140 12.40 38.63 17.70
CA ASN A 140 12.17 40.00 17.23
C ASN A 140 10.74 40.47 17.52
N ASN A 141 9.74 39.60 17.33
CA ASN A 141 8.35 39.92 17.63
C ASN A 141 8.16 40.20 19.12
N LYS A 142 8.75 39.38 20.00
CA LYS A 142 8.77 39.63 21.46
C LYS A 142 9.45 40.96 21.79
N PHE A 143 10.58 41.28 21.16
CA PHE A 143 11.27 42.58 21.36
C PHE A 143 10.37 43.76 20.95
N LEU A 144 9.73 43.69 19.79
CA LEU A 144 8.81 44.73 19.31
C LEU A 144 7.59 44.89 20.22
N GLN A 145 6.96 43.80 20.64
CA GLN A 145 5.84 43.83 21.56
C GLN A 145 6.21 44.48 22.90
N LYS A 146 7.38 44.12 23.46
CA LYS A 146 7.89 44.73 24.69
C LYS A 146 8.12 46.23 24.51
N TYR A 147 8.78 46.63 23.42
CA TYR A 147 9.05 48.04 23.13
C TYR A 147 7.77 48.87 23.00
N ILE A 148 6.76 48.34 22.29
CA ILE A 148 5.45 48.98 22.17
C ILE A 148 4.76 49.06 23.54
N GLY A 149 4.81 47.99 24.34
CA GLY A 149 4.25 47.97 25.69
C GLY A 149 4.88 49.02 26.61
N ASP A 150 6.21 49.15 26.59
CA ASP A 150 6.97 50.15 27.35
C ASP A 150 6.65 51.58 26.88
N LEU A 151 6.49 51.78 25.56
CA LEU A 151 6.12 53.08 25.00
C LEU A 151 4.67 53.48 25.36
N MET A 152 3.74 52.53 25.28
CA MET A 152 2.32 52.77 25.60
C MET A 152 2.13 53.04 27.10
N SER A 153 2.85 52.32 27.96
CA SER A 153 2.81 52.53 29.41
C SER A 153 3.44 53.87 29.82
N SER A 154 4.59 54.25 29.24
CA SER A 154 5.22 55.56 29.49
C SER A 154 4.42 56.74 28.93
N THR A 155 3.77 56.58 27.76
CA THR A 155 2.92 57.63 27.15
C THR A 155 1.69 57.94 28.01
N LYS A 156 1.11 56.95 28.69
CA LYS A 156 -0.03 57.16 29.60
C LYS A 156 0.35 57.97 30.85
N ILE A 157 1.57 57.81 31.36
CA ILE A 157 2.06 58.51 32.56
C ILE A 157 2.37 60.00 32.26
N THR A 158 2.89 60.30 31.07
CA THR A 158 3.24 61.68 30.67
C THR A 158 2.03 62.50 30.20
N ALA A 159 1.01 61.88 29.59
CA ALA A 159 -0.19 62.57 29.12
C ALA A 159 -1.16 63.02 30.24
N THR A 160 -1.14 62.39 31.42
CA THR A 160 -2.02 62.75 32.56
C THR A 160 -1.42 63.81 33.49
N GLY A 161 -0.14 64.20 33.30
CA GLY A 161 0.57 65.13 34.18
C GLY A 161 0.36 66.63 33.89
N SER A 162 -0.35 67.01 32.80
CA SER A 162 -0.49 68.42 32.39
C SER A 162 -1.87 69.05 32.61
N ARG A 163 -2.85 68.31 33.14
CA ARG A 163 -4.20 68.82 33.43
C ARG A 163 -4.41 69.02 34.93
N GLY A 164 -3.84 70.08 35.48
CA GLY A 164 -3.98 70.39 36.90
C GLY A 164 -3.41 71.74 37.31
N LYS A 165 -3.86 72.82 36.65
CA LYS A 165 -3.66 74.19 37.15
C LYS A 165 -4.70 75.13 36.52
N LYS A 166 -5.87 75.19 37.15
CA LYS A 166 -6.79 76.34 37.14
C LYS A 166 -7.46 76.38 38.51
#